data_AF-A0A7H4NXT7-F1
#
_entry.id   AF-A0A7H4NXT7-F1
#
_cell.length_a   1.000
_cell.length_b   1.000
_cell.length_c   1.000
_cell.angle_alpha   90.00
_cell.angle_beta   90.00
_cell.angle_gamma   90.00
#
_symmetry.space_group_name_H-M   'P 1'
#
loop_
_entity.id
_entity.type
_entity.pdbx_description
1 polymer ?
#
loop_
_entity_poly.entity_id
_entity_poly.type
_entity_poly.pdbx_seq_one_letter_code
_entity_poly.pdbx_strand_id
1 'polypeptide(L)'
;MNFHADNLSRHENGMRITALGGEKVLYSQTYYSIGGGFIVDEDHFGVTAEAPVAVPYPYKNAADLQRHCRESGLSLSGLMMQTSWRCTVKKRWSSILLRSGR
;
A
#
# COMPACT_ATOMS: atom_id res chain seq x y z
N MET A 1 16.96 21.69 -7.45
CA MET A 1 15.99 21.14 -6.48
C MET A 1 15.66 22.27 -5.53
N ASN A 2 14.39 22.64 -5.40
CA ASN A 2 13.98 23.73 -4.51
C ASN A 2 13.48 23.14 -3.19
N PHE A 3 14.06 23.57 -2.07
CA PHE A 3 13.63 23.16 -0.74
C PHE A 3 12.77 24.27 -0.15
N HIS A 4 11.53 23.93 0.19
CA HIS A 4 10.59 24.84 0.85
C HIS A 4 10.63 24.56 2.36
N ALA A 5 10.65 25.61 3.18
CA ALA A 5 10.55 25.48 4.64
C ALA A 5 9.12 25.18 5.09
N ASP A 6 8.14 25.50 4.24
CA ASP A 6 6.73 25.29 4.49
C ASP A 6 6.27 23.91 3.98
N ASN A 7 5.37 23.30 4.73
CA ASN A 7 4.80 22.00 4.40
C ASN A 7 3.65 22.12 3.40
N LEU A 8 3.43 21.07 2.61
CA LEU A 8 2.22 20.93 1.83
C LEU A 8 1.02 20.64 2.74
N SER A 9 -0.18 21.04 2.29
CA SER A 9 -1.39 21.10 3.12
C SER A 9 -1.85 19.74 3.69
N ARG A 10 -1.48 18.63 3.04
CA ARG A 10 -1.98 17.28 3.40
C ARG A 10 -1.02 16.48 4.28
N HIS A 11 0.28 16.63 4.09
CA HIS A 11 1.28 15.85 4.81
C HIS A 11 2.61 16.58 4.86
N GLU A 12 3.31 16.46 5.98
CA GLU A 12 4.64 17.05 6.20
C GLU A 12 5.67 16.57 5.15
N ASN A 13 5.65 15.28 4.82
CA ASN A 13 6.55 14.68 3.84
C ASN A 13 5.97 14.71 2.43
N GLY A 14 5.70 15.91 1.91
CA GLY A 14 5.19 16.13 0.55
C GLY A 14 6.27 16.62 -0.42
N MET A 15 6.22 16.16 -1.67
CA MET A 15 7.09 16.61 -2.76
C MET A 15 6.28 16.85 -4.02
N ARG A 16 6.53 17.96 -4.71
CA ARG A 16 5.94 18.24 -6.03
C ARG A 16 6.99 18.14 -7.13
N ILE A 17 6.70 17.34 -8.14
CA ILE A 17 7.53 17.21 -9.34
C ILE A 17 6.83 17.92 -10.48
N THR A 18 7.54 18.83 -11.15
CA THR A 18 7.01 19.61 -12.27
C THR A 18 7.90 19.42 -13.50
N ALA A 19 7.31 18.99 -14.61
CA ALA A 19 7.97 18.91 -15.91
C ALA A 19 7.77 20.22 -16.68
N LEU A 20 8.86 20.78 -17.18
CA LEU A 20 8.90 22.05 -17.91
C LEU A 20 9.35 21.81 -19.34
N GLY A 21 8.69 22.45 -20.31
CA GLY A 21 9.09 22.53 -21.71
C GLY A 21 9.42 23.97 -22.04
N GLY A 22 10.67 24.38 -21.76
CA GLY A 22 11.04 25.79 -21.73
C GLY A 22 10.41 26.48 -20.52
N GLU A 23 9.73 27.61 -20.72
CA GLU A 23 9.02 28.33 -19.65
C GLU A 23 7.61 27.75 -19.36
N LYS A 24 7.13 26.83 -20.20
CA LYS A 24 5.78 26.26 -20.04
C LYS A 24 5.82 25.02 -19.15
N VAL A 25 4.92 24.96 -18.17
CA VAL A 25 4.65 23.74 -17.40
C VAL A 25 3.91 22.75 -18.29
N LEU A 26 4.52 21.57 -18.48
CA LEU A 26 3.93 20.46 -19.23
C LEU A 26 3.13 19.54 -18.32
N TYR A 27 3.60 19.34 -17.09
CA TYR A 27 2.97 18.46 -16.10
C TYR A 27 3.42 18.83 -14.69
N SER A 28 2.56 18.65 -13.69
CA SER A 28 2.92 18.82 -12.28
C SER A 28 2.14 17.81 -11.45
N GLN A 29 2.83 17.08 -10.58
CA GLN A 29 2.23 16.10 -9.70
C GLN A 29 2.81 16.20 -8.29
N THR A 30 1.93 16.12 -7.30
CA THR A 30 2.29 16.14 -5.89
C THR A 30 2.22 14.70 -5.33
N TYR A 31 3.26 14.31 -4.58
CA TYR A 31 3.41 13.02 -3.94
C TYR A 31 3.64 13.20 -2.44
N TYR A 32 3.10 12.28 -1.64
CA TYR A 32 3.19 12.28 -0.20
C TYR A 32 3.73 10.93 0.29
N SER A 33 4.76 10.96 1.13
CA SER A 33 5.29 9.76 1.80
C SER A 33 4.54 9.53 3.11
N ILE A 34 3.76 8.45 3.19
CA ILE A 34 2.87 8.15 4.33
C ILE A 34 3.50 7.17 5.35
N GLY A 35 4.80 6.91 5.23
CA GLY A 35 5.56 6.03 6.14
C GLY A 35 5.69 4.58 5.64
N GLY A 36 6.71 3.86 6.14
CA GLY A 36 6.97 2.46 5.77
C GLY A 36 7.45 2.25 4.32
N GLY A 37 7.82 3.32 3.61
CA GLY A 37 8.22 3.28 2.19
C GLY A 37 7.07 3.44 1.19
N PHE A 38 5.84 3.69 1.65
CA PHE A 38 4.68 3.90 0.78
C PHE A 38 4.55 5.38 0.39
N ILE A 39 4.24 5.61 -0.89
CA ILE A 39 4.01 6.95 -1.47
C ILE A 39 2.62 6.96 -2.10
N VAL A 40 1.88 8.03 -1.89
CA VAL A 40 0.58 8.27 -2.52
C VAL A 40 0.61 9.61 -3.25
N ASP A 41 -0.11 9.73 -4.36
CA ASP A 41 -0.34 11.03 -4.97
C ASP A 41 -1.44 11.82 -4.21
N GLU A 42 -1.61 13.08 -4.58
CA GLU A 42 -2.57 13.99 -3.95
C GLU A 42 -4.04 13.57 -4.12
N ASP A 43 -4.41 13.00 -5.26
CA ASP A 43 -5.78 12.57 -5.55
C ASP A 43 -6.16 11.30 -4.75
N HIS A 44 -5.18 10.45 -4.47
CA HIS A 44 -5.36 9.22 -3.68
C HIS A 44 -5.03 9.41 -2.19
N PHE A 45 -4.73 10.63 -1.75
CA PHE A 45 -4.41 10.90 -0.35
C PHE A 45 -5.63 10.66 0.54
N GLY A 46 -5.55 9.67 1.42
CA GLY A 46 -6.64 9.27 2.32
C GLY A 46 -7.69 8.35 1.68
N VAL A 47 -7.54 8.00 0.40
CA VAL A 47 -8.40 7.01 -0.27
C VAL A 47 -7.81 5.62 -0.02
N THR A 48 -8.50 4.81 0.79
CA THR A 48 -8.10 3.41 1.01
C THR A 48 -8.53 2.57 -0.19
N ALA A 49 -7.71 2.59 -1.24
CA ALA A 49 -7.97 1.84 -2.47
C ALA A 49 -7.54 0.36 -2.36
N GLU A 50 -8.00 -0.37 -1.35
CA GLU A 50 -7.87 -1.83 -1.37
C GLU A 50 -9.15 -2.49 -0.84
N ALA A 51 -9.85 -3.21 -1.73
CA ALA A 51 -10.87 -4.17 -1.31
C ALA A 51 -10.22 -5.21 -0.38
N PRO A 52 -10.90 -5.62 0.71
CA PRO A 52 -10.31 -6.54 1.67
C PRO A 52 -9.89 -7.83 0.97
N VAL A 53 -8.59 -8.11 1.01
CA VAL A 53 -8.07 -9.38 0.52
C VAL A 53 -8.57 -10.47 1.46
N ALA A 54 -9.36 -11.40 0.93
CA ALA A 54 -9.76 -12.58 1.68
C ALA A 54 -8.52 -13.41 2.06
N VAL A 55 -8.13 -13.34 3.33
CA VAL A 55 -7.02 -14.09 3.92
C VAL A 55 -7.55 -15.21 4.82
N PRO A 56 -6.81 -16.31 5.02
CA PRO A 56 -7.29 -17.48 5.77
C PRO A 56 -7.58 -17.19 7.24
N TYR A 57 -6.73 -16.38 7.87
CA TYR A 57 -6.84 -16.02 9.29
C TYR A 57 -6.86 -14.50 9.42
N PRO A 58 -8.01 -13.84 9.21
CA PRO A 58 -8.11 -12.38 9.33
C PRO A 58 -8.04 -11.97 10.81
N TYR A 59 -7.28 -10.94 11.12
CA TYR A 59 -7.14 -10.42 12.48
C TYR A 59 -7.10 -8.90 12.48
N LYS A 60 -7.68 -8.28 13.52
CA LYS A 60 -7.57 -6.84 13.77
C LYS A 60 -6.83 -6.54 15.07
N ASN A 61 -6.84 -7.46 16.01
CA ASN A 61 -6.22 -7.32 17.32
C ASN A 61 -5.51 -8.61 17.74
N ALA A 62 -4.78 -8.54 18.86
CA ALA A 62 -4.03 -9.68 19.39
C ALA A 62 -4.94 -10.85 19.83
N ALA A 63 -6.17 -10.58 20.27
CA ALA A 63 -7.10 -11.62 20.70
C ALA A 63 -7.58 -12.49 19.52
N ASP A 64 -7.74 -11.89 18.34
CA ASP A 64 -8.05 -12.63 17.11
C ASP A 64 -6.94 -13.64 16.77
N LEU A 65 -5.67 -13.21 16.86
CA LEU A 65 -4.52 -14.08 16.62
C LEU A 65 -4.47 -15.24 17.61
N GLN A 66 -4.70 -14.97 18.90
CA GLN A 66 -4.74 -16.02 19.93
C GLN A 66 -5.86 -17.02 19.68
N ARG A 67 -7.06 -16.55 19.30
CA ARG A 67 -8.19 -17.41 18.94
C ARG A 67 -7.82 -18.31 17.76
N HIS A 68 -7.28 -17.74 16.68
CA HIS A 68 -6.90 -18.53 15.51
C HIS A 68 -5.80 -19.55 15.80
N CYS A 69 -4.81 -19.22 16.64
CA CYS A 69 -3.79 -20.18 17.07
C CYS A 69 -4.41 -21.35 17.87
N ARG A 70 -5.35 -21.06 18.77
CA ARG A 70 -6.05 -22.10 19.56
C ARG A 70 -6.92 -23.00 18.69
N GLU A 71 -7.66 -22.41 17.75
CA GLU A 71 -8.59 -23.15 16.89
C GLU A 71 -7.85 -23.98 15.82
N SER A 72 -6.78 -23.44 15.24
CA SER A 72 -6.00 -24.14 14.20
C SER A 72 -4.94 -25.10 14.75
N GLY A 73 -4.60 -24.98 16.05
CA GLY A 73 -3.47 -25.69 16.66
C GLY A 73 -2.09 -25.23 16.16
N LEU A 74 -2.03 -24.16 15.37
CA LEU A 74 -0.78 -23.63 14.81
C LEU A 74 -0.09 -22.69 15.80
N SER A 75 1.24 -22.73 15.81
CA SER A 75 2.04 -21.64 16.38
C SER A 75 1.77 -20.33 15.62
N LEU A 76 2.04 -19.19 16.26
CA LEU A 76 1.88 -17.88 15.63
C LEU A 76 2.67 -17.78 14.31
N SER A 77 3.89 -18.32 14.27
CA SER A 77 4.71 -18.36 13.05
C SER A 77 4.10 -19.24 11.95
N GLY A 78 3.53 -20.39 12.32
CA GLY A 78 2.83 -21.27 11.37
C GLY A 78 1.59 -20.60 10.77
N LEU A 79 0.82 -19.90 11.60
CA LEU A 79 -0.34 -19.12 11.17
C LEU A 79 0.04 -17.98 10.22
N MET A 80 1.10 -17.24 10.54
CA MET A 80 1.61 -16.16 9.68
C MET A 80 2.16 -16.69 8.35
N MET A 81 2.83 -17.85 8.37
CA MET A 81 3.34 -18.47 7.15
C MET A 81 2.20 -18.90 6.20
N GLN A 82 1.13 -19.52 6.72
CA GLN A 82 -0.04 -19.87 5.91
C GLN A 82 -0.76 -18.64 5.35
N THR A 83 -0.91 -17.61 6.17
CA THR A 83 -1.53 -16.33 5.76
C THR A 83 -0.72 -15.69 4.63
N SER A 84 0.59 -15.56 4.80
CA SER A 84 1.51 -14.98 3.82
C SER A 84 1.51 -15.73 2.48
N TRP A 85 1.56 -17.08 2.53
CA TRP A 85 1.52 -17.91 1.32
C TRP A 85 0.26 -17.67 0.50
N ARG A 86 -0.91 -17.65 1.16
CA ARG A 86 -2.21 -17.45 0.49
C ARG A 86 -2.36 -16.03 -0.09
N CYS A 87 -1.84 -15.01 0.60
CA CYS A 87 -1.80 -13.64 0.08
C CYS A 87 -0.93 -13.51 -1.17
N THR A 88 0.26 -14.12 -1.15
CA THR A 88 1.25 -14.04 -2.23
C THR A 88 0.75 -14.71 -3.51
N VAL A 89 0.10 -15.88 -3.37
CA VAL A 89 -0.52 -16.58 -4.50
C VAL A 89 -1.56 -15.67 -5.16
N LYS A 90 -2.46 -15.04 -4.40
CA LYS A 90 -3.53 -14.21 -4.97
C LYS A 90 -3.00 -12.95 -5.69
N LYS A 91 -1.95 -12.30 -5.17
CA LYS A 91 -1.31 -11.15 -5.85
C LYS A 91 -0.61 -11.56 -7.16
N ARG A 92 0.02 -12.74 -7.20
CA ARG A 92 0.76 -13.24 -8.37
C ARG A 92 -0.13 -13.69 -9.54
N TRP A 93 -1.28 -14.33 -9.28
CA TRP A 93 -2.19 -14.75 -10.35
C TRP A 93 -2.96 -13.59 -10.98
N SER A 94 -3.28 -12.55 -10.21
CA SER A 94 -3.95 -11.35 -10.74
C SER A 94 -3.08 -10.60 -11.75
N SER A 95 -1.75 -10.55 -11.56
CA SER A 95 -0.85 -9.86 -12.50
C SER A 95 -0.57 -10.67 -13.78
N ILE A 96 -0.75 -12.00 -13.74
CA ILE A 96 -0.54 -12.89 -14.90
C ILE A 96 -1.76 -12.83 -15.84
N LEU A 97 -2.99 -12.88 -15.30
CA LEU A 97 -4.21 -12.80 -16.11
C LEU A 97 -4.42 -11.44 -16.78
N LEU A 98 -3.93 -10.35 -16.17
CA LEU A 98 -3.96 -9.01 -16.78
C LEU A 98 -2.92 -8.81 -17.90
N ARG A 99 -1.95 -9.72 -18.05
CA ARG A 99 -0.90 -9.66 -19.08
C ARG A 99 -1.16 -10.56 -20.29
N SER A 100 -2.11 -11.49 -20.22
CA SER A 100 -2.44 -12.41 -21.32
C SER A 100 -3.61 -11.95 -22.19
N GLY A 101 -4.11 -10.73 -21.99
CA GLY A 101 -5.20 -10.12 -22.75
C GLY A 101 -4.74 -8.98 -23.68
N ARG A 102 -3.52 -9.05 -24.20
CA ARG A 102 -3.03 -8.15 -25.25
C ARG A 102 -2.44 -8.95 -26.40
#